data_AF-A0A3C0ZSK0-F1
#
_entry.id   AF-A0A3C0ZSK0-F1
#
_cell.length_a   1.000
_cell.length_b   1.000
_cell.length_c   1.000
_cell.angle_alpha   90.00
_cell.angle_beta   90.00
_cell.angle_gamma   90.00
#
_symmetry.space_group_name_H-M   'P 1'
#
loop_
_entity.id
_entity.type
_entity.pdbx_description
1 polymer ?
#
loop_
_entity_poly.entity_id
_entity_poly.type
_entity_poly.pdbx_seq_one_letter_code
_entity_poly.pdbx_strand_id
1 'polypeptide(L)'
;MKEKDVFRRIDFAVMDHTADQYNFKEFSRNFAHFYRDEDQEEIDRALEKKKETEIHLDAIRGCIYGGAVGDALGYPVEFMSERDILFKYGSGGITAFEKDPLTGKALISDDTQMTLFTANGLLVRDTRGAMRGISGWPRHYVERAYLDWLLTQESSMQEVNRHERYTNSGGYSWLLDVPGLYSRRAPGGTCLSALEEEKNGKRFKDYVKAKRNDSKGCGGIMRVAPIAVNYQMMDIEQLDMEGAQLAAITHGHSLGYMPAAVLVHIINRIVFPPADRKMS
;
A
#
# COMPACT_ATOMS: atom_id res chain seq x y z
N MET A 1 -19.28 33.67 15.47
CA MET A 1 -19.13 32.36 16.15
C MET A 1 -17.72 32.32 16.73
N LYS A 2 -17.53 31.97 18.02
CA LYS A 2 -16.19 32.05 18.64
C LYS A 2 -15.35 30.84 18.19
N GLU A 3 -14.07 31.02 17.87
CA GLU A 3 -13.17 29.96 17.35
C GLU A 3 -13.20 28.66 18.18
N LYS A 4 -13.38 28.76 19.50
CA LYS A 4 -13.45 27.60 20.41
C LYS A 4 -14.63 26.66 20.13
N ASP A 5 -15.72 27.15 19.53
CA ASP A 5 -16.86 26.32 19.13
C ASP A 5 -16.65 25.60 17.79
N VAL A 6 -15.71 26.07 16.96
CA VAL A 6 -15.38 25.47 15.66
C VAL A 6 -14.54 24.22 15.84
N PHE A 7 -13.47 24.29 16.64
CA PHE A 7 -12.58 23.15 16.88
C PHE A 7 -13.29 22.00 17.61
N ARG A 8 -14.17 22.31 18.57
CA ARG A 8 -15.01 21.30 19.21
C ARG A 8 -15.91 20.55 18.24
N ARG A 9 -16.33 21.16 17.13
CA ARG A 9 -17.18 20.51 16.12
C ARG A 9 -16.38 19.67 15.11
N ILE A 10 -15.12 20.01 14.86
CA ILE A 10 -14.23 19.22 14.00
C ILE A 10 -13.87 17.89 14.67
N ASP A 11 -13.64 17.90 16.00
CA ASP A 11 -13.33 16.69 16.76
C ASP A 11 -14.44 15.61 16.70
N PHE A 12 -15.71 16.00 16.54
CA PHE A 12 -16.83 15.06 16.44
C PHE A 12 -17.02 14.43 15.06
N ALA A 13 -16.52 15.05 13.99
CA ALA A 13 -16.73 14.55 12.63
C ALA A 13 -15.89 13.30 12.28
N VAL A 14 -14.90 12.95 13.13
CA VAL A 14 -13.90 11.92 12.81
C VAL A 14 -14.07 10.63 13.65
N MET A 15 -15.00 10.58 14.62
CA MET A 15 -14.98 9.53 15.67
C MET A 15 -16.29 8.75 15.89
N ASP A 16 -17.38 8.95 15.14
CA ASP A 16 -18.61 8.13 15.30
C ASP A 16 -19.43 8.02 14.00
N HIS A 17 -20.03 6.85 13.74
CA HIS A 17 -20.58 6.40 12.46
C HIS A 17 -22.10 6.10 12.50
N THR A 18 -22.89 6.86 13.25
CA THR A 18 -24.36 6.73 13.22
C THR A 18 -24.99 7.60 12.13
N ALA A 19 -26.14 7.16 11.59
CA ALA A 19 -26.74 7.70 10.36
C ALA A 19 -27.29 9.13 10.47
N ASP A 20 -27.41 9.67 11.68
CA ASP A 20 -28.20 10.90 11.95
C ASP A 20 -27.36 12.18 12.12
N GLN A 21 -26.03 12.19 11.88
CA GLN A 21 -25.25 13.45 11.81
C GLN A 21 -24.10 13.49 10.76
N TYR A 22 -23.80 14.72 10.33
CA TYR A 22 -22.77 15.23 9.38
C TYR A 22 -21.74 14.22 8.85
N ASN A 23 -22.02 13.66 7.68
CA ASN A 23 -21.06 12.85 6.90
C ASN A 23 -20.14 13.74 6.02
N PHE A 24 -19.12 13.15 5.36
CA PHE A 24 -18.20 13.89 4.46
C PHE A 24 -18.91 14.75 3.40
N LYS A 25 -20.08 14.31 2.90
CA LYS A 25 -20.89 15.07 1.94
C LYS A 25 -21.56 16.28 2.59
N GLU A 26 -22.06 16.14 3.83
CA GLU A 26 -22.59 17.25 4.63
C GLU A 26 -21.48 18.23 5.04
N PHE A 27 -20.29 17.74 5.42
CA PHE A 27 -19.13 18.59 5.69
C PHE A 27 -18.73 19.39 4.44
N SER A 28 -18.59 18.72 3.30
CA SER A 28 -18.33 19.37 2.03
C SER A 28 -19.42 20.39 1.68
N ARG A 29 -20.71 20.05 1.82
CA ARG A 29 -21.82 20.99 1.53
C ARG A 29 -21.78 22.24 2.41
N ASN A 30 -21.51 22.10 3.70
CA ASN A 30 -21.60 23.21 4.67
C ASN A 30 -20.31 24.01 4.80
N PHE A 31 -19.16 23.43 4.43
CA PHE A 31 -17.84 24.07 4.57
C PHE A 31 -17.09 24.28 3.24
N ALA A 32 -17.57 23.80 2.08
CA ALA A 32 -16.95 24.08 0.77
C ALA A 32 -16.97 25.57 0.39
N HIS A 33 -17.83 26.36 1.05
CA HIS A 33 -17.86 27.82 0.88
C HIS A 33 -16.95 28.57 1.86
N PHE A 34 -16.48 27.92 2.93
CA PHE A 34 -15.65 28.53 3.97
C PHE A 34 -14.21 28.78 3.49
N TYR A 35 -13.78 28.02 2.47
CA TYR A 35 -12.48 28.14 1.81
C TYR A 35 -12.54 28.90 0.47
N ARG A 36 -13.64 29.63 0.18
CA ARG A 36 -13.76 30.33 -1.11
C ARG A 36 -12.91 31.59 -1.25
N ASP A 37 -12.45 32.12 -0.12
CA ASP A 37 -11.51 33.24 -0.07
C ASP A 37 -10.14 32.72 0.39
N GLU A 38 -9.68 31.57 -0.12
CA GLU A 38 -8.27 31.19 0.02
C GLU A 38 -7.43 32.23 -0.74
N ASP A 39 -6.62 32.99 -0.01
CA ASP A 39 -5.67 33.93 -0.58
C ASP A 39 -4.74 33.14 -1.51
N GLN A 40 -4.77 33.45 -2.81
CA GLN A 40 -3.93 32.79 -3.81
C GLN A 40 -2.44 32.90 -3.41
N GLU A 41 -2.04 33.99 -2.73
CA GLU A 41 -0.68 34.13 -2.19
C GLU A 41 -0.38 33.17 -1.04
N GLU A 42 -1.38 32.78 -0.24
CA GLU A 42 -1.22 31.78 0.82
C GLU A 42 -1.12 30.36 0.22
N ILE A 43 -1.93 30.05 -0.80
CA ILE A 43 -1.83 28.80 -1.57
C ILE A 43 -0.44 28.70 -2.21
N ASP A 44 0.00 29.74 -2.92
CA ASP A 44 1.26 29.75 -3.63
C ASP A 44 2.45 29.61 -2.65
N ARG A 45 2.39 30.29 -1.49
CA ARG A 45 3.39 30.12 -0.41
C ARG A 45 3.40 28.71 0.16
N ALA A 46 2.23 28.10 0.37
CA ALA A 46 2.13 26.73 0.86
C ALA A 46 2.67 25.72 -0.16
N LEU A 47 2.40 25.92 -1.46
CA LEU A 47 2.92 25.11 -2.55
C LEU A 47 4.45 25.24 -2.68
N GLU A 48 4.99 26.45 -2.57
CA GLU A 48 6.44 26.66 -2.64
C GLU A 48 7.14 26.00 -1.44
N LYS A 49 6.61 26.22 -0.23
CA LYS A 49 7.12 25.55 0.97
C LYS A 49 7.05 24.03 0.86
N LYS A 50 5.96 23.50 0.29
CA LYS A 50 5.82 22.07 0.04
C LYS A 50 6.88 21.56 -0.93
N LYS A 51 7.16 22.30 -2.00
CA LYS A 51 8.19 21.97 -2.98
C LYS A 51 9.60 21.98 -2.37
N GLU A 52 9.87 22.94 -1.47
CA GLU A 52 11.12 23.01 -0.72
C GLU A 52 11.26 21.87 0.30
N THR A 53 10.18 21.46 0.97
CA THR A 53 10.22 20.44 2.03
C THR A 53 10.05 19.02 1.52
N GLU A 54 9.32 18.81 0.42
CA GLU A 54 8.98 17.50 -0.12
C GLU A 54 9.76 17.21 -1.42
N ILE A 55 11.07 17.45 -1.39
CA ILE A 55 11.98 17.30 -2.54
C ILE A 55 11.93 15.91 -3.23
N HIS A 56 11.51 14.87 -2.49
CA HIS A 56 11.41 13.50 -3.00
C HIS A 56 9.99 13.08 -3.38
N LEU A 57 8.98 13.94 -3.21
CA LEU A 57 7.57 13.58 -3.41
C LEU A 57 7.30 13.03 -4.80
N ASP A 58 7.86 13.66 -5.82
CA ASP A 58 7.66 13.25 -7.21
C ASP A 58 8.23 11.85 -7.47
N ALA A 59 9.45 11.58 -6.98
CA ALA A 59 10.07 10.26 -7.08
C ALA A 59 9.28 9.18 -6.30
N ILE A 60 8.79 9.51 -5.11
CA ILE A 60 7.96 8.61 -4.30
C ILE A 60 6.65 8.29 -5.03
N ARG A 61 5.96 9.32 -5.56
CA ARG A 61 4.74 9.13 -6.37
C ARG A 61 5.02 8.32 -7.62
N GLY A 62 6.10 8.62 -8.33
CA GLY A 62 6.54 7.88 -9.51
C GLY A 62 6.81 6.41 -9.21
N CYS A 63 7.41 6.10 -8.05
CA CYS A 63 7.64 4.72 -7.61
C CYS A 63 6.31 3.97 -7.40
N ILE A 64 5.38 4.55 -6.64
CA ILE A 64 4.10 3.90 -6.31
C ILE A 64 3.18 3.82 -7.53
N TYR A 65 3.00 4.91 -8.27
CA TYR A 65 2.17 4.92 -9.47
C TYR A 65 2.79 4.14 -10.62
N GLY A 66 4.11 4.19 -10.79
CA GLY A 66 4.83 3.44 -11.80
C GLY A 66 4.66 1.93 -11.61
N GLY A 67 4.71 1.46 -10.35
CA GLY A 67 4.38 0.07 -10.01
C GLY A 67 2.96 -0.31 -10.45
N ALA A 68 1.95 0.50 -10.11
CA ALA A 68 0.57 0.25 -10.48
C ALA A 68 0.30 0.33 -11.98
N VAL A 69 1.00 1.23 -12.69
CA VAL A 69 0.97 1.32 -14.15
C VAL A 69 1.59 0.09 -14.80
N GLY A 70 2.73 -0.38 -14.28
CA GLY A 70 3.40 -1.59 -14.76
C GLY A 70 2.53 -2.83 -14.56
N ASP A 71 1.95 -2.99 -13.37
CA ASP A 71 0.97 -4.02 -13.05
C ASP A 71 -0.20 -3.96 -14.05
N ALA A 72 -0.89 -2.82 -14.17
CA ALA A 72 -2.05 -2.72 -15.05
C ALA A 72 -1.76 -2.96 -16.55
N LEU A 73 -0.51 -2.71 -16.99
CA LEU A 73 -0.07 -3.04 -18.35
C LEU A 73 0.26 -4.53 -18.51
N GLY A 74 0.87 -5.15 -17.51
CA GLY A 74 1.27 -6.56 -17.53
C GLY A 74 0.14 -7.54 -17.23
N TYR A 75 -0.86 -7.11 -16.45
CA TYR A 75 -1.95 -7.95 -15.97
C TYR A 75 -2.71 -8.70 -17.08
N PRO A 76 -3.06 -8.08 -18.23
CA PRO A 76 -3.74 -8.78 -19.33
C PRO A 76 -2.94 -9.90 -20.00
N VAL A 77 -1.62 -9.96 -19.77
CA VAL A 77 -0.70 -10.90 -20.44
C VAL A 77 0.01 -11.85 -19.47
N GLU A 78 -0.27 -11.77 -18.17
CA GLU A 78 0.45 -12.48 -17.10
C GLU A 78 0.53 -14.00 -17.32
N PHE A 79 -0.51 -14.61 -17.88
CA PHE A 79 -0.58 -16.06 -18.13
C PHE A 79 -0.55 -16.42 -19.62
N MET A 80 -0.21 -15.48 -20.49
CA MET A 80 -0.09 -15.71 -21.91
C MET A 80 1.32 -16.19 -22.26
N SER A 81 1.43 -17.12 -23.23
CA SER A 81 2.73 -17.41 -23.81
C SER A 81 3.20 -16.23 -24.67
N GLU A 82 4.51 -16.06 -24.85
CA GLU A 82 5.06 -15.04 -25.75
C GLU A 82 4.41 -15.13 -27.15
N ARG A 83 4.23 -16.35 -27.67
CA ARG A 83 3.54 -16.58 -28.94
C ARG A 83 2.13 -16.02 -28.95
N ASP A 84 1.36 -16.22 -27.88
CA ASP A 84 -0.02 -15.73 -27.80
C ASP A 84 -0.06 -14.21 -27.67
N ILE A 85 0.90 -13.61 -26.94
CA ILE A 85 1.05 -12.15 -26.84
C ILE A 85 1.33 -11.58 -28.23
N LEU A 86 2.31 -12.13 -28.95
CA LEU A 86 2.67 -11.65 -30.28
C LEU A 86 1.56 -11.89 -31.31
N PHE A 87 0.78 -12.97 -31.14
CA PHE A 87 -0.38 -13.23 -31.97
C PHE A 87 -1.52 -12.23 -31.72
N LYS A 88 -1.81 -11.90 -30.44
CA LYS A 88 -2.90 -10.98 -30.06
C LYS A 88 -2.56 -9.52 -30.31
N TYR A 89 -1.33 -9.09 -29.97
CA TYR A 89 -0.94 -7.68 -29.98
C TYR A 89 0.06 -7.31 -31.09
N GLY A 90 0.52 -8.28 -31.88
CA GLY A 90 1.50 -8.09 -32.95
C GLY A 90 2.95 -8.20 -32.46
N SER A 91 3.90 -7.99 -33.37
CA SER A 91 5.34 -8.22 -33.12
C SER A 91 5.96 -7.35 -32.03
N GLY A 92 5.30 -6.25 -31.64
CA GLY A 92 5.72 -5.36 -30.56
C GLY A 92 5.19 -5.77 -29.17
N GLY A 93 4.37 -6.82 -29.08
CA GLY A 93 3.68 -7.20 -27.85
C GLY A 93 2.68 -6.15 -27.37
N ILE A 94 2.34 -6.21 -26.08
CA ILE A 94 1.42 -5.24 -25.48
C ILE A 94 2.11 -3.87 -25.32
N THR A 95 1.53 -2.84 -25.95
CA THR A 95 2.10 -1.47 -25.98
C THR A 95 1.14 -0.41 -25.44
N ALA A 96 -0.09 -0.82 -25.11
CA ALA A 96 -1.13 0.03 -24.54
C ALA A 96 -1.97 -0.78 -23.55
N PHE A 97 -2.64 -0.09 -22.63
CA PHE A 97 -3.51 -0.74 -21.67
C PHE A 97 -4.69 -1.44 -22.34
N GLU A 98 -4.90 -2.72 -22.01
CA GLU A 98 -6.18 -3.37 -22.22
C GLU A 98 -7.15 -2.88 -21.15
N LYS A 99 -8.29 -2.35 -21.58
CA LYS A 99 -9.31 -1.80 -20.68
C LYS A 99 -10.36 -2.85 -20.44
N ASP A 100 -10.77 -2.99 -19.19
CA ASP A 100 -11.92 -3.79 -18.81
C ASP A 100 -13.18 -3.26 -19.54
N PRO A 101 -13.90 -4.12 -20.29
CA PRO A 101 -15.04 -3.69 -21.09
C PRO A 101 -16.19 -3.07 -20.28
N LEU A 102 -16.33 -3.45 -19.00
CA LEU A 102 -17.42 -2.96 -18.15
C LEU A 102 -17.14 -1.57 -17.59
N THR A 103 -15.91 -1.32 -17.15
CA THR A 103 -15.53 -0.08 -16.47
C THR A 103 -14.78 0.91 -17.37
N GLY A 104 -14.24 0.45 -18.50
CA GLY A 104 -13.39 1.24 -19.38
C GLY A 104 -12.02 1.59 -18.80
N LYS A 105 -11.59 0.90 -17.73
CA LYS A 105 -10.36 1.18 -16.99
C LYS A 105 -9.32 0.08 -17.20
N ALA A 106 -8.04 0.45 -17.16
CA ALA A 106 -6.97 -0.52 -16.96
C ALA A 106 -7.07 -1.04 -15.52
N LEU A 107 -7.09 -2.35 -15.34
CA LEU A 107 -7.23 -2.96 -14.02
C LEU A 107 -5.85 -3.32 -13.46
N ILE A 108 -5.66 -3.02 -12.18
CA ILE A 108 -4.54 -3.52 -11.37
C ILE A 108 -4.80 -4.96 -10.90
N SER A 109 -3.75 -5.74 -10.62
CA SER A 109 -3.79 -7.10 -10.03
C SER A 109 -3.59 -7.10 -8.50
N ASP A 110 -3.34 -8.27 -7.92
CA ASP A 110 -2.90 -8.44 -6.55
C ASP A 110 -1.56 -7.74 -6.24
N ASP A 111 -0.68 -7.50 -7.23
CA ASP A 111 0.56 -6.75 -7.09
C ASP A 111 0.29 -5.37 -6.46
N THR A 112 -0.55 -4.56 -7.10
CA THR A 112 -0.91 -3.23 -6.56
C THR A 112 -1.76 -3.35 -5.30
N GLN A 113 -2.72 -4.29 -5.25
CA GLN A 113 -3.55 -4.43 -4.04
C GLN A 113 -2.68 -4.70 -2.81
N MET A 114 -1.79 -5.68 -2.89
CA MET A 114 -0.89 -6.01 -1.78
C MET A 114 0.10 -4.87 -1.49
N THR A 115 0.59 -4.15 -2.51
CA THR A 115 1.40 -2.94 -2.32
C THR A 115 0.67 -1.88 -1.48
N LEU A 116 -0.62 -1.65 -1.73
CA LEU A 116 -1.43 -0.73 -0.93
C LEU A 116 -1.53 -1.20 0.53
N PHE A 117 -1.72 -2.50 0.76
CA PHE A 117 -1.72 -3.06 2.12
C PHE A 117 -0.35 -2.99 2.79
N THR A 118 0.76 -3.13 2.06
CA THR A 118 2.10 -2.84 2.59
C THR A 118 2.18 -1.40 3.08
N ALA A 119 1.80 -0.43 2.25
CA ALA A 119 1.81 0.99 2.62
C ALA A 119 0.93 1.25 3.85
N ASN A 120 -0.27 0.67 3.88
CA ASN A 120 -1.19 0.79 5.02
C ASN A 120 -0.57 0.26 6.32
N GLY A 121 0.01 -0.94 6.29
CA GLY A 121 0.66 -1.54 7.47
C GLY A 121 1.78 -0.66 8.03
N LEU A 122 2.57 -0.03 7.17
CA LEU A 122 3.61 0.92 7.59
C LEU A 122 3.01 2.18 8.22
N LEU A 123 1.99 2.78 7.60
CA LEU A 123 1.33 3.97 8.15
C LEU A 123 0.63 3.68 9.50
N VAL A 124 0.01 2.52 9.65
CA VAL A 124 -0.59 2.08 10.93
C VAL A 124 0.48 1.91 12.00
N ARG A 125 1.64 1.34 11.66
CA ARG A 125 2.79 1.24 12.58
C ARG A 125 3.22 2.62 13.05
N ASP A 126 3.47 3.52 12.11
CA ASP A 126 4.05 4.83 12.40
C ASP A 126 3.08 5.70 13.20
N THR A 127 1.79 5.66 12.85
CA THR A 127 0.72 6.30 13.62
C THR A 127 0.69 5.78 15.05
N ARG A 128 0.74 4.46 15.24
CA ARG A 128 0.77 3.86 16.58
C ARG A 128 2.02 4.28 17.37
N GLY A 129 3.18 4.33 16.70
CA GLY A 129 4.43 4.81 17.29
C GLY A 129 4.31 6.25 17.79
N ALA A 130 3.78 7.14 16.96
CA ALA A 130 3.55 8.55 17.32
C ALA A 130 2.56 8.70 18.48
N MET A 131 1.48 7.92 18.50
CA MET A 131 0.45 8.02 19.54
C MET A 131 0.83 7.39 20.89
N ARG A 132 1.65 6.33 20.89
CA ARG A 132 1.94 5.53 22.10
C ARG A 132 3.41 5.58 22.54
N GLY A 133 4.28 6.20 21.76
CA GLY A 133 5.73 6.24 22.00
C GLY A 133 6.46 4.91 21.76
N ILE A 134 5.75 3.83 21.41
CA ILE A 134 6.31 2.50 21.19
C ILE A 134 5.65 1.87 19.95
N SER A 135 6.47 1.44 19.00
CA SER A 135 6.06 0.68 17.80
C SER A 135 6.90 -0.58 17.64
N GLY A 136 6.29 -1.68 17.21
CA GLY A 136 7.02 -2.89 16.83
C GLY A 136 7.73 -2.76 15.47
N TRP A 137 8.27 -3.87 14.97
CA TRP A 137 8.89 -3.92 13.65
C TRP A 137 7.88 -3.78 12.49
N PRO A 138 8.23 -3.12 11.37
CA PRO A 138 7.41 -2.98 10.16
C PRO A 138 6.71 -4.28 9.72
N ARG A 139 7.47 -5.38 9.67
CA ARG A 139 6.98 -6.70 9.23
C ARG A 139 5.72 -7.18 9.95
N HIS A 140 5.55 -6.87 11.23
CA HIS A 140 4.39 -7.33 12.03
C HIS A 140 3.12 -6.52 11.80
N TYR A 141 3.23 -5.32 11.26
CA TYR A 141 2.07 -4.51 10.88
C TYR A 141 1.69 -4.78 9.43
N VAL A 142 2.69 -4.99 8.57
CA VAL A 142 2.48 -5.41 7.19
C VAL A 142 1.87 -6.81 7.11
N GLU A 143 2.28 -7.75 7.97
CA GLU A 143 1.63 -9.07 8.06
C GLU A 143 0.13 -8.94 8.38
N ARG A 144 -0.25 -8.14 9.39
CA ARG A 144 -1.67 -7.89 9.68
C ARG A 144 -2.41 -7.24 8.52
N ALA A 145 -1.76 -6.30 7.82
CA ALA A 145 -2.36 -5.71 6.63
C ALA A 145 -2.54 -6.74 5.51
N TYR A 146 -1.63 -7.71 5.36
CA TYR A 146 -1.84 -8.82 4.42
C TYR A 146 -2.93 -9.79 4.87
N LEU A 147 -3.14 -10.00 6.16
CA LEU A 147 -4.31 -10.73 6.66
C LEU A 147 -5.62 -9.99 6.33
N ASP A 148 -5.62 -8.66 6.44
CA ASP A 148 -6.76 -7.84 5.99
C ASP A 148 -6.94 -7.93 4.47
N TRP A 149 -5.85 -7.95 3.68
CA TRP A 149 -5.94 -8.23 2.25
C TRP A 149 -6.57 -9.60 1.99
N LEU A 150 -6.16 -10.65 2.71
CA LEU A 150 -6.75 -11.99 2.59
C LEU A 150 -8.27 -11.95 2.84
N LEU A 151 -8.75 -11.17 3.81
CA LEU A 151 -10.20 -10.99 4.03
C LEU A 151 -10.91 -10.42 2.80
N THR A 152 -10.30 -9.45 2.11
CA THR A 152 -10.85 -8.92 0.85
C THR A 152 -10.90 -9.95 -0.27
N GLN A 153 -10.03 -10.96 -0.21
CA GLN A 153 -10.03 -12.06 -1.16
C GLN A 153 -10.98 -13.18 -0.74
N GLU A 154 -11.30 -13.38 0.53
CA GLU A 154 -12.12 -14.51 1.00
C GLU A 154 -13.61 -14.17 1.22
N SER A 155 -13.93 -12.91 1.51
CA SER A 155 -15.25 -12.50 2.00
C SER A 155 -15.77 -11.26 1.28
N SER A 156 -17.07 -10.98 1.43
CA SER A 156 -17.64 -9.71 0.98
C SER A 156 -17.35 -8.57 1.97
N MET A 157 -17.35 -7.33 1.47
CA MET A 157 -17.21 -6.14 2.31
C MET A 157 -18.29 -6.08 3.40
N GLN A 158 -19.52 -6.48 3.07
CA GLN A 158 -20.63 -6.51 4.02
C GLN A 158 -20.44 -7.54 5.14
N GLU A 159 -19.67 -8.60 4.94
CA GLU A 159 -19.36 -9.58 5.99
C GLU A 159 -18.24 -9.09 6.89
N VAL A 160 -17.19 -8.50 6.32
CA VAL A 160 -16.08 -7.92 7.08
C VAL A 160 -16.59 -6.77 7.96
N ASN A 161 -17.33 -5.84 7.39
CA ASN A 161 -17.78 -4.62 8.09
C ASN A 161 -18.90 -4.85 9.11
N ARG A 162 -19.40 -6.08 9.27
CA ARG A 162 -20.27 -6.46 10.40
C ARG A 162 -19.49 -6.61 11.70
N HIS A 163 -18.17 -6.76 11.63
CA HIS A 163 -17.31 -6.92 12.79
C HIS A 163 -16.71 -5.57 13.20
N GLU A 164 -16.49 -5.40 14.50
CA GLU A 164 -15.85 -4.21 15.04
C GLU A 164 -14.42 -4.06 14.52
N ARG A 165 -14.04 -2.84 14.13
CA ARG A 165 -12.69 -2.49 13.67
C ARG A 165 -11.65 -2.73 14.76
N TYR A 166 -10.39 -2.93 14.34
CA TYR A 166 -9.25 -3.24 15.21
C TYR A 166 -9.39 -4.55 16.00
N THR A 167 -10.23 -5.46 15.53
CA THR A 167 -10.33 -6.84 15.99
C THR A 167 -9.76 -7.79 14.94
N ASN A 168 -9.57 -9.06 15.29
CA ASN A 168 -9.14 -10.06 14.31
C ASN A 168 -10.15 -10.27 13.16
N SER A 169 -11.44 -10.03 13.41
CA SER A 169 -12.50 -10.24 12.42
C SER A 169 -12.84 -8.98 11.62
N GLY A 170 -12.75 -7.79 12.22
CA GLY A 170 -13.01 -6.51 11.53
C GLY A 170 -11.77 -5.84 10.93
N GLY A 171 -10.59 -6.41 11.18
CA GLY A 171 -9.31 -5.98 10.63
C GLY A 171 -8.81 -4.63 11.14
N TYR A 172 -7.61 -4.25 10.73
CA TYR A 172 -6.91 -3.04 11.19
C TYR A 172 -6.76 -1.98 10.09
N SER A 173 -6.64 -2.42 8.84
CA SER A 173 -6.40 -1.59 7.66
C SER A 173 -7.68 -0.91 7.18
N TRP A 174 -7.67 0.42 7.04
CA TRP A 174 -8.79 1.18 6.48
C TRP A 174 -9.07 0.86 5.00
N LEU A 175 -8.18 0.10 4.35
CA LEU A 175 -8.41 -0.37 2.98
C LEU A 175 -9.56 -1.40 2.90
N LEU A 176 -9.96 -2.01 4.01
CA LEU A 176 -11.16 -2.84 4.08
C LEU A 176 -12.45 -2.06 3.77
N ASP A 177 -12.41 -0.72 3.81
CA ASP A 177 -13.55 0.13 3.44
C ASP A 177 -13.54 0.55 1.96
N VAL A 178 -12.66 -0.03 1.14
CA VAL A 178 -12.53 0.28 -0.29
C VAL A 178 -13.16 -0.86 -1.12
N PRO A 179 -14.37 -0.69 -1.68
CA PRO A 179 -15.08 -1.76 -2.38
C PRO A 179 -14.29 -2.38 -3.54
N GLY A 180 -13.46 -1.58 -4.22
CA GLY A 180 -12.67 -2.02 -5.36
C GLY A 180 -11.61 -3.07 -5.03
N LEU A 181 -11.19 -3.19 -3.77
CA LEU A 181 -10.16 -4.15 -3.32
C LEU A 181 -10.73 -5.55 -3.06
N TYR A 182 -12.05 -5.71 -3.01
CA TYR A 182 -12.74 -7.01 -2.91
C TYR A 182 -12.85 -7.73 -4.26
N SER A 183 -12.40 -7.10 -5.35
CA SER A 183 -12.31 -7.73 -6.66
C SER A 183 -11.07 -8.63 -6.68
N ARG A 184 -11.28 -9.95 -6.77
CA ARG A 184 -10.22 -10.95 -6.92
C ARG A 184 -9.58 -10.82 -8.30
N ARG A 185 -8.31 -10.42 -8.36
CA ARG A 185 -7.59 -10.15 -9.61
C ARG A 185 -6.24 -10.86 -9.59
N ALA A 186 -6.25 -12.13 -10.01
CA ALA A 186 -5.10 -13.03 -10.04
C ALA A 186 -4.35 -13.24 -8.70
N PRO A 187 -5.03 -13.43 -7.55
CA PRO A 187 -4.33 -13.62 -6.29
C PRO A 187 -3.38 -14.83 -6.35
N GLY A 188 -2.09 -14.60 -6.11
CA GLY A 188 -1.07 -15.65 -6.16
C GLY A 188 -1.33 -16.76 -5.13
N GLY A 189 -1.38 -18.02 -5.57
CA GLY A 189 -1.69 -19.16 -4.70
C GLY A 189 -0.72 -19.37 -3.54
N THR A 190 0.56 -19.00 -3.70
CA THR A 190 1.53 -18.98 -2.60
C THR A 190 1.19 -17.93 -1.54
N CYS A 191 0.73 -16.75 -1.95
CA CYS A 191 0.34 -15.68 -1.03
C CYS A 191 -0.88 -16.10 -0.21
N LEU A 192 -1.91 -16.64 -0.86
CA LEU A 192 -3.11 -17.11 -0.19
C LEU A 192 -2.79 -18.20 0.84
N SER A 193 -2.11 -19.28 0.43
CA SER A 193 -1.82 -20.40 1.34
C SER A 193 -0.96 -19.99 2.53
N ALA A 194 0.07 -19.15 2.32
CA ALA A 194 0.90 -18.67 3.41
C ALA A 194 0.12 -17.79 4.40
N LEU A 195 -0.80 -16.95 3.94
CA LEU A 195 -1.60 -16.09 4.82
C LEU A 195 -2.71 -16.87 5.53
N GLU A 196 -3.33 -17.84 4.88
CA GLU A 196 -4.28 -18.78 5.51
C GLU A 196 -3.63 -19.54 6.68
N GLU A 197 -2.38 -20.00 6.50
CA GLU A 197 -1.62 -20.62 7.59
C GLU A 197 -1.30 -19.65 8.74
N GLU A 198 -1.04 -18.36 8.45
CA GLU A 198 -0.78 -17.34 9.47
C GLU A 198 -2.05 -17.00 10.25
N LYS A 199 -3.19 -16.89 9.55
CA LYS A 199 -4.52 -16.67 10.13
C LYS A 199 -4.86 -17.72 11.20
N ASN A 200 -4.34 -18.94 11.06
CA ASN A 200 -4.50 -20.04 12.03
C ASN A 200 -3.59 -19.93 13.28
N GLY A 201 -2.96 -18.78 13.53
CA GLY A 201 -2.38 -18.42 14.82
C GLY A 201 -0.87 -18.62 14.95
N LYS A 202 -0.16 -18.93 13.85
CA LYS A 202 1.30 -18.84 13.84
C LYS A 202 1.68 -17.36 13.80
N ARG A 203 2.56 -16.93 14.71
CA ARG A 203 3.15 -15.58 14.67
C ARG A 203 4.65 -15.72 14.71
N PHE A 204 5.33 -15.10 13.76
CA PHE A 204 6.78 -15.19 13.65
C PHE A 204 7.45 -13.89 14.07
N LYS A 205 8.54 -14.00 14.82
CA LYS A 205 9.43 -12.86 15.11
C LYS A 205 10.33 -12.51 13.92
N ASP A 206 10.70 -13.54 13.16
CA ASP A 206 11.64 -13.48 12.05
C ASP A 206 11.14 -14.42 10.94
N TYR A 207 10.62 -13.85 9.86
CA TYR A 207 10.03 -14.58 8.74
C TYR A 207 11.09 -15.21 7.83
N VAL A 208 12.30 -14.62 7.77
CA VAL A 208 13.42 -15.20 7.01
C VAL A 208 13.91 -16.49 7.65
N LYS A 209 13.97 -16.55 8.98
CA LYS A 209 14.34 -17.78 9.71
C LYS A 209 13.19 -18.78 9.78
N ALA A 210 11.96 -18.31 9.86
CA ALA A 210 10.77 -19.15 9.89
C ALA A 210 10.38 -19.60 8.48
N LYS A 211 11.19 -20.46 7.86
CA LYS A 211 10.90 -20.99 6.51
C LYS A 211 9.53 -21.69 6.48
N ARG A 212 8.55 -21.07 5.83
CA ARG A 212 7.16 -21.56 5.73
C ARG A 212 6.93 -22.47 4.54
N ASN A 213 7.57 -22.16 3.42
CA ASN A 213 7.46 -22.88 2.17
C ASN A 213 8.76 -22.73 1.37
N ASP A 214 8.82 -23.35 0.19
CA ASP A 214 9.96 -23.31 -0.73
C ASP A 214 9.70 -22.42 -1.96
N SER A 215 8.72 -21.50 -1.89
CA SER A 215 8.34 -20.70 -3.06
C SER A 215 9.41 -19.69 -3.44
N LYS A 216 9.74 -19.67 -4.73
CA LYS A 216 10.70 -18.78 -5.40
C LYS A 216 10.01 -17.75 -6.30
N GLY A 217 8.68 -17.67 -6.23
CA GLY A 217 7.88 -16.77 -7.05
C GLY A 217 8.13 -15.30 -6.76
N CYS A 218 7.67 -14.43 -7.67
CA CYS A 218 7.81 -12.97 -7.58
C CYS A 218 6.85 -12.30 -6.58
N GLY A 219 5.91 -13.05 -5.97
CA GLY A 219 4.87 -12.48 -5.11
C GLY A 219 5.40 -11.74 -3.87
N GLY A 220 6.65 -12.00 -3.48
CA GLY A 220 7.34 -11.26 -2.43
C GLY A 220 7.86 -9.88 -2.89
N ILE A 221 8.50 -9.81 -4.06
CA ILE A 221 9.18 -8.60 -4.55
C ILE A 221 8.20 -7.54 -5.08
N MET A 222 7.07 -7.94 -5.65
CA MET A 222 6.13 -7.03 -6.32
C MET A 222 5.54 -5.93 -5.43
N ARG A 223 5.63 -6.10 -4.10
CA ARG A 223 4.90 -5.29 -3.11
C ARG A 223 5.75 -4.58 -2.07
N VAL A 224 7.08 -4.65 -2.15
CA VAL A 224 7.96 -4.07 -1.11
C VAL A 224 8.29 -2.60 -1.31
N ALA A 225 7.99 -2.00 -2.45
CA ALA A 225 8.31 -0.60 -2.74
C ALA A 225 7.94 0.40 -1.62
N PRO A 226 6.79 0.30 -0.93
CA PRO A 226 6.42 1.25 0.12
C PRO A 226 7.42 1.33 1.27
N ILE A 227 8.08 0.22 1.65
CA ILE A 227 9.04 0.27 2.76
C ILE A 227 10.28 1.08 2.42
N ALA A 228 10.72 1.00 1.16
CA ALA A 228 11.90 1.70 0.66
C ALA A 228 11.73 3.22 0.67
N VAL A 229 10.52 3.70 0.36
CA VAL A 229 10.18 5.13 0.30
C VAL A 229 9.71 5.72 1.63
N ASN A 230 9.26 4.90 2.57
CA ASN A 230 8.73 5.37 3.86
C ASN A 230 9.83 5.71 4.88
N TYR A 231 10.99 5.05 4.80
CA TYR A 231 12.05 5.18 5.83
C TYR A 231 13.38 5.70 5.26
N GLN A 232 13.47 7.02 5.10
CA GLN A 232 14.71 7.69 4.66
C GLN A 232 15.87 7.53 5.67
N MET A 233 15.58 7.60 6.97
CA MET A 233 16.58 7.66 8.04
C MET A 233 16.92 6.31 8.66
N MET A 234 16.31 5.22 8.19
CA MET A 234 16.64 3.87 8.66
C MET A 234 17.99 3.46 8.09
N ASP A 235 18.80 2.76 8.89
CA ASP A 235 20.02 2.12 8.40
C ASP A 235 19.70 1.22 7.20
N ILE A 236 20.54 1.28 6.15
CA ILE A 236 20.23 0.62 4.88
C ILE A 236 20.24 -0.90 5.00
N GLU A 237 21.15 -1.48 5.78
CA GLU A 237 21.22 -2.94 5.93
C GLU A 237 19.98 -3.44 6.69
N GLN A 238 19.55 -2.67 7.70
CA GLN A 238 18.29 -2.93 8.38
C GLN A 238 17.10 -2.80 7.43
N LEU A 239 17.05 -1.77 6.59
CA LEU A 239 15.96 -1.55 5.63
C LEU A 239 15.88 -2.68 4.58
N ASP A 240 17.03 -3.11 4.05
CA ASP A 240 17.15 -4.23 3.13
C ASP A 240 16.64 -5.53 3.79
N MET A 241 17.03 -5.76 5.05
CA MET A 241 16.54 -6.90 5.83
C MET A 241 15.02 -6.80 6.06
N GLU A 242 14.46 -5.63 6.33
CA GLU A 242 13.01 -5.46 6.38
C GLU A 242 12.35 -5.86 5.05
N GLY A 243 12.91 -5.44 3.92
CA GLY A 243 12.44 -5.83 2.59
C GLY A 243 12.35 -7.34 2.41
N ALA A 244 13.42 -8.07 2.77
CA ALA A 244 13.43 -9.53 2.79
C ALA A 244 12.36 -10.10 3.74
N GLN A 245 12.22 -9.54 4.94
CA GLN A 245 11.26 -10.01 5.94
C GLN A 245 9.81 -9.85 5.46
N LEU A 246 9.49 -8.75 4.77
CA LEU A 246 8.16 -8.51 4.18
C LEU A 246 7.82 -9.52 3.08
N ALA A 247 8.79 -9.88 2.23
CA ALA A 247 8.61 -10.90 1.20
C ALA A 247 8.46 -12.31 1.83
N ALA A 248 9.28 -12.60 2.84
CA ALA A 248 9.30 -13.88 3.56
C ALA A 248 8.01 -14.19 4.32
N ILE A 249 7.12 -13.21 4.55
CA ILE A 249 5.76 -13.46 5.08
C ILE A 249 5.04 -14.52 4.24
N THR A 250 5.27 -14.52 2.91
CA THR A 250 4.63 -15.47 1.98
C THR A 250 5.60 -16.34 1.19
N HIS A 251 6.84 -15.90 0.95
CA HIS A 251 7.81 -16.60 0.10
C HIS A 251 9.04 -17.00 0.91
N GLY A 252 9.06 -18.25 1.40
CA GLY A 252 10.05 -18.70 2.38
C GLY A 252 11.42 -19.12 1.82
N HIS A 253 11.55 -19.30 0.50
CA HIS A 253 12.83 -19.61 -0.12
C HIS A 253 13.68 -18.34 -0.26
N SER A 254 15.01 -18.45 -0.14
CA SER A 254 15.95 -17.32 -0.29
C SER A 254 15.77 -16.56 -1.61
N LEU A 255 15.70 -17.28 -2.73
CA LEU A 255 15.36 -16.70 -4.04
C LEU A 255 13.99 -16.01 -4.12
N GLY A 256 13.07 -16.25 -3.18
CA GLY A 256 11.78 -15.55 -3.10
C GLY A 256 11.83 -14.23 -2.32
N TYR A 257 12.74 -14.10 -1.34
CA TYR A 257 12.82 -12.89 -0.49
C TYR A 257 14.09 -12.04 -0.68
N MET A 258 15.22 -12.62 -1.08
CA MET A 258 16.46 -11.86 -1.32
C MET A 258 16.31 -10.80 -2.41
N PRO A 259 15.61 -11.07 -3.54
CA PRO A 259 15.35 -10.03 -4.54
C PRO A 259 14.58 -8.82 -3.98
N ALA A 260 13.73 -9.03 -2.97
CA ALA A 260 12.98 -7.96 -2.34
C ALA A 260 13.90 -7.02 -1.53
N ALA A 261 14.89 -7.56 -0.82
CA ALA A 261 15.92 -6.76 -0.17
C ALA A 261 16.69 -5.89 -1.18
N VAL A 262 17.09 -6.49 -2.31
CA VAL A 262 17.80 -5.77 -3.38
C VAL A 262 16.93 -4.67 -4.00
N LEU A 263 15.65 -4.95 -4.27
CA LEU A 263 14.74 -3.93 -4.82
C LEU A 263 14.54 -2.77 -3.85
N VAL A 264 14.38 -3.07 -2.55
CA VAL A 264 14.27 -2.04 -1.50
C VAL A 264 15.51 -1.16 -1.47
N HIS A 265 16.71 -1.77 -1.52
CA HIS A 265 17.98 -1.04 -1.62
C HIS A 265 17.99 -0.08 -2.81
N ILE A 266 17.67 -0.59 -4.00
CA ILE A 266 17.71 0.18 -5.25
C ILE A 266 16.74 1.36 -5.19
N ILE A 267 15.48 1.11 -4.81
CA ILE A 267 14.46 2.16 -4.72
C ILE A 267 14.90 3.23 -3.72
N ASN A 268 15.35 2.83 -2.53
CA ASN A 268 15.78 3.77 -1.50
C ASN A 268 16.96 4.63 -1.97
N ARG A 269 17.95 4.06 -2.67
CA ARG A 269 19.11 4.80 -3.19
C ARG A 269 18.80 5.73 -4.35
N ILE A 270 17.79 5.41 -5.16
CA ILE A 270 17.30 6.30 -6.22
C ILE A 270 16.56 7.48 -5.60
N VAL A 271 15.68 7.22 -4.62
CA VAL A 271 14.84 8.25 -4.01
C VAL A 271 15.63 9.12 -3.03
N PHE A 272 16.45 8.51 -2.19
CA PHE A 272 17.24 9.15 -1.14
C PHE A 272 18.74 8.88 -1.36
N PRO A 273 19.36 9.56 -2.34
CA PRO A 273 20.79 9.42 -2.57
C PRO A 273 21.58 9.88 -1.33
N PRO A 274 22.70 9.22 -0.98
CA PRO A 274 23.59 9.71 0.06
C PRO A 274 24.02 11.14 -0.25
N ALA A 275 24.02 12.02 0.76
CA ALA A 275 24.66 13.32 0.63
C ALA A 275 26.12 13.09 0.21
N ASP A 276 26.53 13.71 -0.89
CA ASP A 276 27.80 13.54 -1.62
C ASP A 276 27.91 12.36 -2.61
N ARG A 277 27.03 12.37 -3.61
CA ARG A 277 27.46 12.18 -5.01
C ARG A 277 26.79 13.21 -5.89
N LYS A 278 27.45 14.35 -6.10
CA LYS A 278 27.27 15.07 -7.37
C LYS A 278 27.59 14.06 -8.47
N MET A 279 26.58 13.58 -9.18
CA MET A 279 26.81 12.91 -10.45
C MET A 279 27.42 13.99 -11.36
N SER A 280 28.74 13.94 -11.50
CA SER A 280 29.48 14.63 -12.54
C SER A 280 29.14 14.04 -13.90
#